data_AF-A0A923EQ73-F1
#
_entry.id   AF-A0A923EQ73-F1
#
_cell.length_a   1.000
_cell.length_b   1.000
_cell.length_c   1.000
_cell.angle_alpha   90.00
_cell.angle_beta   90.00
_cell.angle_gamma   90.00
#
_symmetry.space_group_name_H-M   'P 1'
#
loop_
_entity.id
_entity.type
_entity.pdbx_description
1 polymer ?
#
loop_
_entity_poly.entity_id
_entity_poly.type
_entity_poly.pdbx_seq_one_letter_code
_entity_poly.pdbx_strand_id
1 'polypeptide(L)'
;MTPSLGRYGIWRHASALTPDLAKRIETLGFTAVWIGGSPPGDLELAESLLDATSSLVVATGIVNVWSAPADEVAPSYHRIAGRHPDRFLLGIGVGHPEATSDYRRPFATLVDYLDRLDDAGVPDDARVLAALGPKVLDLARERSAGAHPYLTTPEHTRLARERLGSGVLLAPEHKVVLDTDPEAARALGRPAVQKPYLGLRNYTTNLERLGWSDDDLAGGGSDALIDALVAHGAPEQVAARLDEHLAAGADHVCAQVITAGMREPEEDLARLAGALGIG
;
A
#
# COMPACT_ATOMS: atom_id res chain seq x y z
N MET A 1 -16.00 11.64 4.40
CA MET A 1 -14.87 12.53 4.03
C MET A 1 -13.62 11.69 4.01
N THR A 2 -12.79 11.83 2.98
CA THR A 2 -11.52 11.10 2.88
C THR A 2 -10.52 11.55 3.95
N PRO A 3 -9.95 10.64 4.75
CA PRO A 3 -8.89 10.97 5.71
C PRO A 3 -7.68 11.66 5.06
N SER A 4 -7.09 12.62 5.77
CA SER A 4 -5.87 13.32 5.32
C SER A 4 -4.64 12.47 5.59
N LEU A 5 -4.10 11.81 4.56
CA LEU A 5 -2.96 10.90 4.67
C LEU A 5 -1.59 11.58 4.78
N GLY A 6 -1.50 12.88 4.52
CA GLY A 6 -0.21 13.57 4.35
C GLY A 6 0.62 13.01 3.17
N ARG A 7 1.87 13.47 3.03
CA ARG A 7 2.74 13.06 1.92
C ARG A 7 3.35 11.66 2.10
N TYR A 8 3.60 11.24 3.33
CA TYR A 8 4.29 9.97 3.62
C TYR A 8 3.62 9.21 4.77
N GLY A 9 3.56 7.90 4.60
CA GLY A 9 3.09 6.94 5.60
C GLY A 9 3.90 5.66 5.54
N ILE A 10 3.59 4.73 6.44
CA ILE A 10 4.31 3.46 6.57
C ILE A 10 3.40 2.32 6.16
N TRP A 11 3.87 1.46 5.26
CA TRP A 11 3.22 0.17 5.00
C TRP A 11 3.91 -0.90 5.82
N ARG A 12 3.14 -1.74 6.51
CA ARG A 12 3.70 -2.89 7.22
C ARG A 12 2.72 -4.05 7.28
N HIS A 13 3.25 -5.27 7.24
CA HIS A 13 2.44 -6.48 7.35
C HIS A 13 1.70 -6.51 8.70
N ALA A 14 0.44 -6.93 8.72
CA ALA A 14 -0.42 -6.95 9.90
C ALA A 14 0.24 -7.64 11.11
N SER A 15 0.92 -8.77 10.88
CA SER A 15 1.61 -9.52 11.94
C SER A 15 2.78 -8.79 12.60
N ALA A 16 3.25 -7.69 12.02
CA ALA A 16 4.37 -6.89 12.52
C ALA A 16 3.92 -5.49 12.98
N LEU A 17 2.61 -5.23 13.02
CA LEU A 17 2.04 -4.00 13.54
C LEU A 17 1.58 -4.18 14.98
N THR A 18 1.95 -3.24 15.84
CA THR A 18 1.55 -3.19 17.24
C THR A 18 1.13 -1.76 17.62
N PRO A 19 0.30 -1.59 18.65
CA PRO A 19 -0.02 -0.28 19.22
C PRO A 19 1.20 0.60 19.52
N ASP A 20 2.27 0.03 20.09
CA ASP A 20 3.47 0.78 20.46
C ASP A 20 4.25 1.25 19.24
N LEU A 21 4.34 0.39 18.22
CA LEU A 21 4.93 0.79 16.96
C LEU A 21 4.10 1.87 16.26
N ALA A 22 2.76 1.81 16.30
CA ALA A 22 1.92 2.85 15.72
C ALA A 22 2.13 4.21 16.40
N LYS A 23 2.25 4.24 17.74
CA LYS A 23 2.67 5.44 18.48
C LYS A 23 4.03 5.93 18.05
N ARG A 24 4.98 5.02 17.81
CA ARG A 24 6.32 5.37 17.36
C ARG A 24 6.29 5.99 15.96
N ILE A 25 5.54 5.41 15.03
CA ILE A 25 5.32 5.93 13.67
C ILE A 25 4.72 7.34 13.75
N GLU A 26 3.68 7.54 14.56
CA GLU A 26 3.06 8.86 14.80
C GLU A 26 4.06 9.87 15.38
N THR A 27 4.84 9.48 16.40
CA THR A 27 5.84 10.35 17.04
C THR A 27 6.96 10.76 16.09
N LEU A 28 7.28 9.93 15.10
CA LEU A 28 8.25 10.23 14.05
C LEU A 28 7.68 11.14 12.94
N GLY A 29 6.43 11.59 13.05
CA GLY A 29 5.83 12.53 12.11
C GLY A 29 5.18 11.90 10.88
N PHE A 30 5.17 10.57 10.77
CA PHE A 30 4.36 9.89 9.74
C PHE A 30 2.88 10.02 10.09
N THR A 31 2.06 10.29 9.07
CA THR A 31 0.64 10.65 9.26
C THR A 31 -0.31 9.51 8.94
N ALA A 32 0.18 8.45 8.30
CA ALA A 32 -0.61 7.25 8.04
C ALA A 32 0.19 5.95 8.25
N VAL A 33 -0.51 4.90 8.65
CA VAL A 33 -0.02 3.51 8.62
C VAL A 33 -0.97 2.63 7.82
N TRP A 34 -0.41 1.81 6.94
CA TRP A 34 -1.14 0.89 6.07
C TRP A 34 -0.92 -0.56 6.51
N ILE A 35 -2.01 -1.22 6.90
CA ILE A 35 -2.05 -2.61 7.34
C ILE A 35 -2.02 -3.54 6.12
N GLY A 36 -0.85 -4.05 5.83
CA GLY A 36 -0.61 -5.00 4.76
C GLY A 36 -1.01 -6.44 5.09
N GLY A 37 -1.14 -7.28 4.07
CA GLY A 37 -1.22 -8.73 4.25
C GLY A 37 -2.64 -9.30 4.40
N SER A 38 -3.66 -8.63 3.88
CA SER A 38 -5.06 -9.11 3.93
C SER A 38 -5.56 -9.35 5.37
N PRO A 39 -5.63 -8.29 6.21
CA PRO A 39 -6.19 -8.43 7.56
C PRO A 39 -7.63 -8.96 7.52
N PRO A 40 -8.10 -9.62 8.59
CA PRO A 40 -9.47 -10.13 8.71
C PRO A 40 -10.52 -9.01 8.64
N GLY A 41 -11.77 -9.39 8.34
CA GLY A 41 -12.89 -8.45 8.17
C GLY A 41 -13.39 -7.82 9.47
N ASP A 42 -13.03 -8.39 10.63
CA ASP A 42 -13.28 -7.82 11.96
C ASP A 42 -12.57 -6.48 12.19
N LEU A 43 -11.47 -6.22 11.47
CA LEU A 43 -10.63 -5.02 11.55
C LEU A 43 -10.15 -4.68 12.98
N GLU A 44 -10.07 -5.65 13.90
CA GLU A 44 -9.69 -5.41 15.30
C GLU A 44 -8.30 -4.80 15.43
N LEU A 45 -7.36 -5.21 14.57
CA LEU A 45 -6.03 -4.62 14.53
C LEU A 45 -6.11 -3.11 14.23
N ALA A 46 -6.89 -2.70 13.23
CA ALA A 46 -7.00 -1.28 12.88
C ALA A 46 -7.55 -0.45 14.04
N GLU A 47 -8.59 -0.96 14.71
CA GLU A 47 -9.16 -0.34 15.91
C GLU A 47 -8.12 -0.21 17.03
N SER A 48 -7.32 -1.26 17.28
CA SER A 48 -6.27 -1.23 18.31
C SER A 48 -5.16 -0.21 18.03
N LEU A 49 -4.80 0.01 16.76
CA LEU A 49 -3.79 1.01 16.38
C LEU A 49 -4.35 2.43 16.52
N LEU A 50 -5.62 2.63 16.20
CA LEU A 50 -6.32 3.91 16.34
C LEU A 50 -6.54 4.28 17.80
N ASP A 51 -6.96 3.34 18.65
CA ASP A 51 -7.09 3.52 20.10
C ASP A 51 -5.76 3.94 20.75
N ALA A 52 -4.64 3.49 20.19
CA ALA A 52 -3.31 3.75 20.71
C ALA A 52 -2.71 5.10 20.29
N THR A 53 -3.28 5.76 19.28
CA THR A 53 -2.72 6.95 18.62
C THR A 53 -3.72 8.11 18.61
N SER A 54 -3.25 9.34 18.42
CA SER A 54 -4.08 10.54 18.58
C SER A 54 -4.52 11.19 17.27
N SER A 55 -3.71 11.06 16.23
CA SER A 55 -3.83 11.74 14.93
C SER A 55 -3.57 10.82 13.74
N LEU A 56 -2.87 9.69 13.95
CA LEU A 56 -2.51 8.75 12.90
C LEU A 56 -3.75 8.25 12.16
N VAL A 57 -3.70 8.31 10.83
CA VAL A 57 -4.68 7.63 9.96
C VAL A 57 -4.26 6.16 9.81
N VAL A 58 -5.20 5.25 10.00
CA VAL A 58 -4.98 3.82 9.76
C VAL A 58 -5.73 3.43 8.50
N ALA A 59 -5.00 2.84 7.56
CA ALA A 59 -5.56 2.33 6.32
C ALA A 59 -5.33 0.82 6.18
N THR A 60 -6.21 0.11 5.49
CA THR A 60 -5.92 -1.28 5.08
C THR A 60 -5.25 -1.30 3.70
N GLY A 61 -4.18 -2.07 3.55
CA GLY A 61 -3.42 -2.23 2.30
C GLY A 61 -3.24 -3.69 1.89
N ILE A 62 -4.28 -4.52 1.74
CA ILE A 62 -5.73 -4.22 1.65
C ILE A 62 -6.55 -5.33 2.30
N VAL A 63 -7.84 -5.09 2.56
CA VAL A 63 -8.83 -6.14 2.83
C VAL A 63 -9.15 -6.89 1.55
N ASN A 64 -9.07 -8.22 1.58
CA ASN A 64 -9.28 -9.06 0.42
C ASN A 64 -10.76 -9.50 0.31
N VAL A 65 -11.40 -9.16 -0.81
CA VAL A 65 -12.83 -9.44 -1.06
C VAL A 65 -13.21 -10.92 -1.00
N TRP A 66 -12.25 -11.84 -1.15
CA TRP A 66 -12.48 -13.28 -1.12
C TRP A 66 -12.46 -13.86 0.29
N SER A 67 -11.70 -13.26 1.22
CA SER A 67 -11.53 -13.77 2.58
C SER A 67 -12.26 -12.94 3.64
N ALA A 68 -12.67 -11.72 3.31
CA ALA A 68 -13.34 -10.80 4.21
C ALA A 68 -14.64 -10.29 3.56
N PRO A 69 -15.78 -10.98 3.80
CA PRO A 69 -17.07 -10.62 3.22
C PRO A 69 -17.52 -9.19 3.54
N ALA A 70 -18.19 -8.52 2.60
CA ALA A 70 -18.64 -7.14 2.78
C ALA A 70 -19.61 -6.95 3.97
N ASP A 71 -20.42 -7.98 4.26
CA ASP A 71 -21.34 -8.02 5.41
C ASP A 71 -20.65 -8.12 6.77
N GLU A 72 -19.38 -8.55 6.81
CA GLU A 72 -18.54 -8.51 8.00
C GLU A 72 -17.79 -7.16 8.09
N VAL A 73 -17.24 -6.72 6.96
CA VAL A 73 -16.40 -5.51 6.88
C VAL A 73 -17.19 -4.23 7.10
N ALA A 74 -18.43 -4.12 6.58
CA ALA A 74 -19.21 -2.90 6.72
C ALA A 74 -19.58 -2.57 8.18
N PRO A 75 -20.07 -3.51 9.02
CA PRO A 75 -20.23 -3.26 10.46
C PRO A 75 -18.94 -2.85 11.15
N SER A 76 -17.80 -3.45 10.79
CA SER A 76 -16.48 -3.10 11.35
C SER A 76 -16.04 -1.69 10.96
N TYR A 77 -16.25 -1.31 9.69
CA TYR A 77 -16.03 0.07 9.24
C TYR A 77 -16.85 1.06 10.07
N HIS A 78 -18.16 0.85 10.23
CA HIS A 78 -19.03 1.76 10.97
C HIS A 78 -18.65 1.87 12.43
N ARG A 79 -18.25 0.76 13.05
CA ARG A 79 -17.74 0.73 14.43
C ARG A 79 -16.49 1.60 14.58
N ILE A 80 -15.51 1.43 13.69
CA ILE A 80 -14.24 2.17 13.73
C ILE A 80 -14.47 3.65 13.40
N ALA A 81 -15.19 3.97 12.32
CA ALA A 81 -15.45 5.35 11.90
C ALA A 81 -16.26 6.13 12.94
N GLY A 82 -17.18 5.48 13.66
CA GLY A 82 -17.92 6.10 14.76
C GLY A 82 -17.06 6.43 15.99
N ARG A 83 -16.00 5.66 16.24
CA ARG A 83 -15.06 5.88 17.37
C ARG A 83 -13.90 6.81 17.01
N HIS A 84 -13.44 6.75 15.77
CA HIS A 84 -12.27 7.45 15.25
C HIS A 84 -12.63 8.21 13.96
N PRO A 85 -13.43 9.28 14.07
CA PRO A 85 -13.85 10.05 12.90
C PRO A 85 -12.63 10.54 12.12
N ASP A 86 -12.72 10.44 10.79
CA ASP A 86 -11.71 10.90 9.82
C ASP A 86 -10.31 10.25 9.93
N ARG A 87 -10.18 9.14 10.67
CA ARG A 87 -8.89 8.46 10.89
C ARG A 87 -8.81 7.02 10.36
N PHE A 88 -9.86 6.50 9.75
CA PHE A 88 -9.84 5.18 9.13
C PHE A 88 -10.13 5.23 7.63
N LEU A 89 -9.29 4.55 6.83
CA LEU A 89 -9.45 4.42 5.38
C LEU A 89 -9.49 2.94 4.97
N LEU A 90 -10.61 2.49 4.40
CA LEU A 90 -10.78 1.09 4.01
C LEU A 90 -10.18 0.83 2.62
N GLY A 91 -8.99 0.27 2.55
CA GLY A 91 -8.44 -0.22 1.28
C GLY A 91 -8.87 -1.65 0.97
N ILE A 92 -9.32 -1.87 -0.27
CA ILE A 92 -9.99 -3.09 -0.75
C ILE A 92 -9.28 -3.62 -1.99
N GLY A 93 -9.20 -4.94 -2.14
CA GLY A 93 -8.62 -5.54 -3.34
C GLY A 93 -9.01 -6.99 -3.57
N VAL A 94 -8.77 -7.45 -4.81
CA VAL A 94 -9.10 -8.81 -5.28
C VAL A 94 -7.98 -9.83 -5.06
N GLY A 95 -6.89 -9.45 -4.39
CA GLY A 95 -5.75 -10.33 -4.19
C GLY A 95 -5.17 -10.89 -5.50
N HIS A 96 -4.75 -12.15 -5.48
CA HIS A 96 -3.98 -12.76 -6.56
C HIS A 96 -4.67 -13.99 -7.14
N PRO A 97 -4.67 -14.16 -8.47
CA PRO A 97 -5.26 -15.32 -9.15
C PRO A 97 -4.80 -16.65 -8.57
N GLU A 98 -3.52 -16.74 -8.27
CA GLU A 98 -2.82 -17.95 -7.86
C GLU A 98 -3.13 -18.33 -6.39
N ALA A 99 -3.75 -17.43 -5.63
CA ALA A 99 -4.16 -17.65 -4.24
C ALA A 99 -5.66 -17.96 -4.08
N THR A 100 -6.44 -18.03 -5.17
CA THR A 100 -7.91 -18.17 -5.09
C THR A 100 -8.48 -19.07 -6.18
N SER A 101 -9.19 -20.13 -5.78
CA SER A 101 -9.72 -21.18 -6.67
C SER A 101 -10.84 -20.72 -7.61
N ASP A 102 -11.53 -19.61 -7.30
CA ASP A 102 -12.66 -19.09 -8.08
C ASP A 102 -12.39 -17.75 -8.79
N TYR A 103 -11.13 -17.52 -9.20
CA TYR A 103 -10.66 -16.31 -9.89
C TYR A 103 -11.17 -16.14 -11.34
N ARG A 104 -12.40 -16.58 -11.63
CA ARG A 104 -12.95 -16.55 -13.00
C ARG A 104 -13.46 -15.16 -13.40
N ARG A 105 -13.77 -14.28 -12.43
CA ARG A 105 -14.32 -12.92 -12.66
C ARG A 105 -13.91 -11.86 -11.61
N PRO A 106 -12.60 -11.63 -11.38
CA PRO A 106 -12.11 -10.77 -10.30
C PRO A 106 -12.67 -9.34 -10.35
N PHE A 107 -12.81 -8.76 -11.55
CA PHE A 107 -13.37 -7.42 -11.70
C PHE A 107 -14.86 -7.36 -11.30
N ALA A 108 -15.66 -8.34 -11.71
CA ALA A 108 -17.07 -8.38 -11.34
C ALA A 108 -17.24 -8.58 -9.83
N THR A 109 -16.45 -9.48 -9.23
CA THR A 109 -16.45 -9.66 -7.76
C THR A 109 -16.11 -8.37 -7.03
N LEU A 110 -15.14 -7.58 -7.52
CA LEU A 110 -14.83 -6.29 -6.91
C LEU A 110 -16.01 -5.32 -7.01
N VAL A 111 -16.67 -5.23 -8.18
CA VAL A 111 -17.86 -4.38 -8.37
C VAL A 111 -18.99 -4.81 -7.43
N ASP A 112 -19.32 -6.10 -7.39
CA ASP A 112 -20.36 -6.65 -6.50
C ASP A 112 -20.03 -6.38 -5.03
N TYR A 113 -18.75 -6.44 -4.65
CA TYR A 113 -18.30 -6.11 -3.30
C TYR A 113 -18.56 -4.64 -2.95
N LEU A 114 -18.26 -3.72 -3.87
CA LEU A 114 -18.52 -2.29 -3.69
C LEU A 114 -20.02 -1.97 -3.64
N ASP A 115 -20.84 -2.65 -4.46
CA ASP A 115 -22.29 -2.53 -4.40
C ASP A 115 -22.84 -2.96 -3.03
N ARG A 116 -22.33 -4.06 -2.46
CA ARG A 116 -22.71 -4.50 -1.11
C ARG A 116 -22.27 -3.51 -0.02
N LEU A 117 -21.12 -2.87 -0.17
CA LEU A 117 -20.68 -1.82 0.75
C LEU A 117 -21.57 -0.57 0.64
N ASP A 118 -21.99 -0.21 -0.57
CA ASP A 118 -22.90 0.91 -0.80
C ASP A 118 -24.26 0.65 -0.16
N ASP A 119 -24.82 -0.56 -0.33
CA ASP A 119 -26.07 -0.99 0.32
C ASP A 119 -25.97 -0.97 1.84
N ALA A 120 -24.79 -1.27 2.38
CA ALA A 120 -24.50 -1.21 3.82
C ALA A 120 -24.12 0.20 4.32
N GLY A 121 -24.13 1.21 3.44
CA GLY A 121 -23.90 2.62 3.79
C GLY A 121 -22.45 3.00 4.05
N VAL A 122 -21.47 2.24 3.57
CA VAL A 122 -20.05 2.62 3.63
C VAL A 122 -19.77 3.66 2.52
N PRO A 123 -19.36 4.90 2.85
CA PRO A 123 -19.13 5.94 1.85
C PRO A 123 -18.01 5.58 0.85
N ASP A 124 -18.18 5.98 -0.41
CA ASP A 124 -17.15 5.84 -1.44
C ASP A 124 -15.88 6.65 -1.10
N ASP A 125 -16.05 7.83 -0.51
CA ASP A 125 -14.97 8.70 -0.06
C ASP A 125 -14.20 8.19 1.17
N ALA A 126 -14.62 7.05 1.75
CA ALA A 126 -13.97 6.40 2.88
C ALA A 126 -13.25 5.09 2.52
N ARG A 127 -13.20 4.75 1.23
CA ARG A 127 -12.51 3.55 0.72
C ARG A 127 -11.54 3.87 -0.40
N VAL A 128 -10.55 3.00 -0.59
CA VAL A 128 -9.60 3.03 -1.73
C VAL A 128 -9.47 1.63 -2.33
N LEU A 129 -9.09 1.56 -3.61
CA LEU A 129 -8.91 0.28 -4.29
C LEU A 129 -7.42 -0.03 -4.54
N ALA A 130 -7.03 -1.29 -4.32
CA ALA A 130 -5.77 -1.83 -4.84
C ALA A 130 -5.84 -1.88 -6.37
N ALA A 131 -5.37 -0.83 -7.01
CA ALA A 131 -5.54 -0.58 -8.43
C ALA A 131 -4.20 -0.55 -9.14
N LEU A 132 -3.80 -1.70 -9.69
CA LEU A 132 -2.56 -1.82 -10.48
C LEU A 132 -2.83 -1.62 -11.98
N GLY A 133 -3.91 -2.22 -12.49
CA GLY A 133 -4.22 -2.22 -13.91
C GLY A 133 -5.24 -1.14 -14.33
N PRO A 134 -5.24 -0.76 -15.63
CA PRO A 134 -6.17 0.16 -16.27
C PRO A 134 -7.62 0.12 -15.76
N LYS A 135 -8.26 -1.05 -15.80
CA LYS A 135 -9.68 -1.19 -15.45
C LYS A 135 -9.98 -0.89 -13.98
N VAL A 136 -9.07 -1.26 -13.08
CA VAL A 136 -9.27 -1.04 -11.64
C VAL A 136 -8.95 0.42 -11.27
N LEU A 137 -8.03 1.07 -12.01
CA LEU A 137 -7.81 2.51 -11.89
C LEU A 137 -9.06 3.30 -12.32
N ASP A 138 -9.72 2.92 -13.42
CA ASP A 138 -11.00 3.56 -13.80
C ASP A 138 -12.07 3.38 -12.72
N LEU A 139 -12.17 2.16 -12.18
CA LEU A 139 -13.11 1.87 -11.10
C LEU A 139 -12.79 2.68 -9.82
N ALA A 140 -11.52 2.83 -9.48
CA ALA A 140 -11.08 3.61 -8.32
C ALA A 140 -11.47 5.08 -8.46
N ARG A 141 -11.35 5.65 -9.67
CA ARG A 141 -11.80 7.00 -10.00
C ARG A 141 -13.31 7.19 -9.85
N GLU A 142 -14.09 6.14 -10.12
CA GLU A 142 -15.55 6.23 -10.19
C GLU A 142 -16.26 5.85 -8.88
N ARG A 143 -15.67 4.98 -8.07
CA ARG A 143 -16.37 4.32 -6.95
C ARG A 143 -15.60 4.36 -5.62
N SER A 144 -14.54 5.15 -5.51
CA SER A 144 -13.74 5.26 -4.28
C SER A 144 -13.08 6.63 -4.12
N ALA A 145 -12.52 6.89 -2.94
CA ALA A 145 -11.67 8.05 -2.71
C ALA A 145 -10.38 8.02 -3.55
N GLY A 146 -9.89 6.82 -3.90
CA GLY A 146 -8.58 6.69 -4.52
C GLY A 146 -8.07 5.30 -4.83
N ALA A 147 -6.84 5.27 -5.31
CA ALA A 147 -6.09 4.09 -5.69
C ALA A 147 -4.87 3.89 -4.78
N HIS A 148 -4.61 2.64 -4.41
CA HIS A 148 -3.40 2.18 -3.72
C HIS A 148 -2.65 1.13 -4.57
N PRO A 149 -1.83 1.55 -5.55
CA PRO A 149 -0.95 0.64 -6.27
C PRO A 149 0.14 0.07 -5.35
N TYR A 150 0.47 -1.21 -5.53
CA TYR A 150 1.47 -1.92 -4.74
C TYR A 150 2.57 -2.47 -5.65
N LEU A 151 3.82 -2.46 -5.19
CA LEU A 151 4.98 -2.91 -5.97
C LEU A 151 5.08 -2.20 -7.33
N THR A 152 5.15 -0.86 -7.28
CA THR A 152 5.14 -0.01 -8.47
C THR A 152 6.30 0.98 -8.47
N THR A 153 6.48 1.67 -9.60
CA THR A 153 7.52 2.68 -9.82
C THR A 153 6.91 4.07 -10.01
N PRO A 154 7.72 5.15 -9.99
CA PRO A 154 7.24 6.49 -10.35
C PRO A 154 6.64 6.57 -11.77
N GLU A 155 7.11 5.77 -12.72
CA GLU A 155 6.54 5.69 -14.07
C GLU A 155 5.10 5.17 -14.04
N HIS A 156 4.84 4.11 -13.28
CA HIS A 156 3.46 3.63 -13.08
C HIS A 156 2.59 4.70 -12.41
N THR A 157 3.14 5.39 -11.42
CA THR A 157 2.43 6.46 -10.70
C THR A 157 1.97 7.57 -11.66
N ARG A 158 2.83 7.96 -12.61
CA ARG A 158 2.49 8.94 -13.64
C ARG A 158 1.34 8.46 -14.53
N LEU A 159 1.42 7.23 -15.02
CA LEU A 159 0.37 6.62 -15.84
C LEU A 159 -0.96 6.48 -15.07
N ALA A 160 -0.88 6.12 -13.79
CA ALA A 160 -2.04 6.05 -12.91
C ALA A 160 -2.67 7.44 -12.73
N ARG A 161 -1.86 8.48 -12.47
CA ARG A 161 -2.34 9.86 -12.34
C ARG A 161 -3.04 10.35 -13.61
N GLU A 162 -2.46 10.12 -14.79
CA GLU A 162 -3.08 10.50 -16.07
C GLU A 162 -4.48 9.92 -16.23
N ARG A 163 -4.67 8.69 -15.76
CA ARG A 163 -5.95 7.97 -15.87
C ARG A 163 -6.96 8.36 -14.80
N LEU A 164 -6.51 8.55 -13.57
CA LEU A 164 -7.35 8.94 -12.43
C LEU A 164 -7.83 10.40 -12.56
N GLY A 165 -7.02 11.26 -13.20
CA GLY A 165 -7.26 12.70 -13.24
C GLY A 165 -6.88 13.40 -11.93
N SER A 166 -7.20 14.69 -11.84
CA SER A 166 -6.99 15.50 -10.64
C SER A 166 -8.07 15.23 -9.60
N GLY A 167 -7.70 15.13 -8.32
CA GLY A 167 -8.64 15.09 -7.20
C GLY A 167 -9.03 13.69 -6.70
N VAL A 168 -8.61 12.64 -7.39
CA VAL A 168 -8.69 11.26 -6.87
C VAL A 168 -7.39 10.94 -6.16
N LEU A 169 -7.47 10.41 -4.93
CA LEU A 169 -6.30 10.07 -4.15
C LEU A 169 -5.46 8.99 -4.86
N LEU A 170 -4.15 9.21 -4.96
CA LEU A 170 -3.19 8.22 -5.45
C LEU A 170 -2.10 8.00 -4.40
N ALA A 171 -2.10 6.80 -3.81
CA ALA A 171 -1.25 6.44 -2.68
C ALA A 171 -0.42 5.18 -2.98
N PRO A 172 0.62 5.21 -3.83
CA PRO A 172 1.47 4.04 -4.09
C PRO A 172 2.26 3.59 -2.87
N GLU A 173 2.46 2.27 -2.76
CA GLU A 173 3.50 1.68 -1.92
C GLU A 173 4.84 1.62 -2.65
N HIS A 174 5.93 1.83 -1.90
CA HIS A 174 7.29 1.62 -2.39
C HIS A 174 8.18 0.98 -1.32
N LYS A 175 8.98 -0.01 -1.70
CA LYS A 175 9.89 -0.73 -0.80
C LYS A 175 11.14 0.07 -0.55
N VAL A 176 11.65 -0.03 0.67
CA VAL A 176 12.80 0.73 1.12
C VAL A 176 13.78 -0.17 1.87
N VAL A 177 15.06 -0.07 1.54
CA VAL A 177 16.18 -0.65 2.29
C VAL A 177 17.21 0.44 2.58
N LEU A 178 17.45 0.76 3.85
CA LEU A 178 18.47 1.77 4.23
C LEU A 178 19.85 1.12 4.37
N ASP A 179 20.46 0.79 3.23
CA ASP A 179 21.81 0.24 3.14
C ASP A 179 22.56 0.87 1.96
N THR A 180 23.77 1.38 2.20
CA THR A 180 24.60 2.03 1.18
C THR A 180 25.40 1.06 0.32
N ASP A 181 25.49 -0.22 0.72
CA ASP A 181 26.05 -1.27 -0.12
C ASP A 181 24.94 -1.82 -1.05
N PRO A 182 25.02 -1.57 -2.38
CA PRO A 182 23.98 -2.00 -3.31
C PRO A 182 23.85 -3.52 -3.40
N GLU A 183 24.93 -4.29 -3.19
CA GLU A 183 24.83 -5.76 -3.22
C GLU A 183 24.09 -6.28 -1.99
N ALA A 184 24.42 -5.75 -0.80
CA ALA A 184 23.72 -6.08 0.44
C ALA A 184 22.25 -5.63 0.39
N ALA A 185 21.99 -4.43 -0.12
CA ALA A 185 20.64 -3.89 -0.27
C ALA A 185 19.77 -4.77 -1.19
N ARG A 186 20.29 -5.15 -2.37
CA ARG A 186 19.59 -6.07 -3.27
C ARG A 186 19.38 -7.43 -2.64
N ALA A 187 20.38 -7.97 -1.94
CA ALA A 187 20.24 -9.26 -1.25
C ALA A 187 19.10 -9.24 -0.22
N LEU A 188 18.89 -8.11 0.47
CA LEU A 188 17.80 -7.92 1.43
C LEU A 188 16.44 -7.64 0.75
N GLY A 189 16.41 -6.79 -0.27
CA GLY A 189 15.17 -6.35 -0.92
C GLY A 189 14.59 -7.38 -1.91
N ARG A 190 15.45 -8.11 -2.62
CA ARG A 190 15.04 -9.04 -3.69
C ARG A 190 14.03 -10.10 -3.24
N PRO A 191 14.19 -10.78 -2.08
CA PRO A 191 13.20 -11.76 -1.65
C PRO A 191 11.78 -11.19 -1.53
N ALA A 192 11.65 -9.93 -1.10
CA ALA A 192 10.38 -9.24 -0.93
C ALA A 192 9.73 -8.82 -2.26
N VAL A 193 10.51 -8.73 -3.35
CA VAL A 193 10.00 -8.53 -4.72
C VAL A 193 9.72 -9.88 -5.38
N GLN A 194 10.67 -10.80 -5.30
CA GLN A 194 10.60 -12.09 -5.95
C GLN A 194 9.41 -12.91 -5.47
N LYS A 195 9.24 -13.08 -4.16
CA LYS A 195 8.24 -13.98 -3.59
C LYS A 195 7.22 -13.19 -2.75
N PRO A 196 5.92 -13.24 -3.09
CA PRO A 196 5.33 -14.02 -4.19
C PRO A 196 5.37 -13.32 -5.56
N TYR A 197 5.69 -12.03 -5.64
CA TYR A 197 5.14 -11.16 -6.69
C TYR A 197 5.63 -11.41 -8.12
N LEU A 198 6.89 -11.81 -8.33
CA LEU A 198 7.36 -12.17 -9.68
C LEU A 198 6.78 -13.49 -10.19
N GLY A 199 6.11 -14.26 -9.32
CA GLY A 199 5.33 -15.44 -9.69
C GLY A 199 3.85 -15.16 -9.94
N LEU A 200 3.39 -13.91 -9.81
CA LEU A 200 1.98 -13.55 -9.90
C LEU A 200 1.70 -12.77 -11.18
N ARG A 201 0.81 -13.31 -12.02
CA ARG A 201 0.59 -12.78 -13.39
C ARG A 201 0.13 -11.32 -13.40
N ASN A 202 -0.65 -10.89 -12.40
CA ASN A 202 -1.12 -9.51 -12.35
C ASN A 202 0.03 -8.50 -12.15
N TYR A 203 1.10 -8.88 -11.46
CA TYR A 203 2.27 -8.03 -11.26
C TYR A 203 3.21 -8.09 -12.46
N THR A 204 3.53 -9.28 -12.98
CA THR A 204 4.42 -9.41 -14.14
C THR A 204 3.83 -8.72 -15.37
N THR A 205 2.55 -8.91 -15.67
CA THR A 205 1.87 -8.19 -16.76
C THR A 205 1.83 -6.67 -16.53
N ASN A 206 1.84 -6.18 -15.29
CA ASN A 206 1.96 -4.75 -15.05
C ASN A 206 3.37 -4.24 -15.35
N LEU A 207 4.40 -4.97 -14.92
CA LEU A 207 5.80 -4.63 -15.18
C LEU A 207 6.13 -4.69 -16.67
N GLU A 208 5.63 -5.69 -17.40
CA GLU A 208 5.74 -5.79 -18.86
C GLU A 208 5.16 -4.57 -19.58
N ARG A 209 4.00 -4.06 -19.12
CA ARG A 209 3.40 -2.82 -19.68
C ARG A 209 4.24 -1.58 -19.44
N LEU A 210 5.09 -1.58 -18.42
CA LEU A 210 6.05 -0.52 -18.14
C LEU A 210 7.38 -0.70 -18.92
N GLY A 211 7.51 -1.78 -19.69
CA GLY A 211 8.66 -2.04 -20.55
C GLY A 211 9.70 -3.00 -19.98
N TRP A 212 9.44 -3.64 -18.85
CA TRP A 212 10.33 -4.68 -18.31
C TRP A 212 10.24 -5.95 -19.14
N SER A 213 11.40 -6.54 -19.46
CA SER A 213 11.49 -7.73 -20.31
C SER A 213 11.30 -9.03 -19.53
N ASP A 214 11.05 -10.14 -20.24
CA ASP A 214 11.02 -11.48 -19.62
C ASP A 214 12.34 -11.81 -18.90
N ASP A 215 13.47 -11.37 -19.47
CA ASP A 215 14.80 -11.56 -18.86
C ASP A 215 14.94 -10.75 -17.55
N ASP A 216 14.33 -9.56 -17.48
CA ASP A 216 14.30 -8.77 -16.25
C ASP A 216 13.43 -9.40 -15.16
N LEU A 217 12.40 -10.16 -15.52
CA LEU A 217 11.48 -10.80 -14.58
C LEU A 217 11.98 -12.19 -14.14
N ALA A 218 12.79 -12.85 -14.97
CA ALA A 218 13.35 -14.16 -14.71
C ALA A 218 14.34 -14.15 -13.53
N GLY A 219 14.64 -15.35 -13.00
CA GLY A 219 15.73 -15.53 -12.02
C GLY A 219 15.54 -14.81 -10.66
N GLY A 220 14.34 -14.29 -10.37
CA GLY A 220 14.09 -13.47 -9.19
C GLY A 220 14.31 -11.97 -9.40
N GLY A 221 14.28 -11.53 -10.66
CA GLY A 221 14.40 -10.13 -11.06
C GLY A 221 15.83 -9.78 -11.49
N SER A 222 16.01 -8.93 -12.50
CA SER A 222 17.30 -8.29 -12.76
C SER A 222 17.63 -7.28 -11.65
N ASP A 223 18.92 -6.95 -11.50
CA ASP A 223 19.35 -5.91 -10.56
C ASP A 223 18.67 -4.56 -10.85
N ALA A 224 18.52 -4.22 -12.14
CA ALA A 224 17.83 -3.02 -12.56
C ALA A 224 16.35 -3.01 -12.13
N LEU A 225 15.66 -4.14 -12.23
CA LEU A 225 14.28 -4.27 -11.75
C LEU A 225 14.19 -4.13 -10.23
N ILE A 226 15.12 -4.74 -9.49
CA ILE A 226 15.15 -4.60 -8.02
C ILE A 226 15.40 -3.15 -7.62
N ASP A 227 16.34 -2.46 -8.25
CA ASP A 227 16.63 -1.03 -7.98
C ASP A 227 15.46 -0.11 -8.35
N ALA A 228 14.60 -0.54 -9.28
CA ALA A 228 13.39 0.20 -9.64
C ALA A 228 12.24 -0.02 -8.64
N LEU A 229 12.13 -1.20 -8.04
CA LEU A 229 11.03 -1.58 -7.14
C LEU A 229 11.38 -1.44 -5.64
N VAL A 230 12.66 -1.32 -5.32
CA VAL A 230 13.18 -1.15 -3.96
C VAL A 230 14.13 0.04 -3.96
N ALA A 231 13.70 1.14 -3.36
CA ALA A 231 14.59 2.25 -3.05
C ALA A 231 15.65 1.78 -2.04
N HIS A 232 16.93 1.98 -2.35
CA HIS A 232 18.00 1.69 -1.41
C HIS A 232 19.13 2.72 -1.46
N GLY A 233 19.96 2.72 -0.42
CA GLY A 233 21.03 3.67 -0.23
C GLY A 233 20.98 4.39 1.11
N ALA A 234 21.62 5.56 1.15
CA ALA A 234 21.49 6.49 2.26
C ALA A 234 20.04 7.00 2.38
N PRO A 235 19.61 7.42 3.58
CA PRO A 235 18.24 7.92 3.82
C PRO A 235 17.79 8.99 2.82
N GLU A 236 18.69 9.89 2.41
CA GLU A 236 18.41 10.98 1.48
C GLU A 236 18.16 10.48 0.05
N GLN A 237 18.85 9.42 -0.37
CA GLN A 237 18.65 8.80 -1.69
C GLN A 237 17.29 8.10 -1.76
N VAL A 238 16.92 7.44 -0.67
CA VAL A 238 15.62 6.80 -0.51
C VAL A 238 14.50 7.84 -0.46
N ALA A 239 14.67 8.91 0.32
CA ALA A 239 13.71 10.02 0.38
C ALA A 239 13.48 10.63 -1.01
N ALA A 240 14.55 10.86 -1.77
CA ALA A 240 14.46 11.35 -3.15
C ALA A 240 13.64 10.40 -4.05
N ARG A 241 13.81 9.08 -3.89
CA ARG A 241 13.01 8.09 -4.62
C ARG A 241 11.52 8.13 -4.26
N LEU A 242 11.18 8.35 -2.99
CA LEU A 242 9.79 8.56 -2.59
C LEU A 242 9.24 9.88 -3.15
N ASP A 243 10.05 10.94 -3.22
CA ASP A 243 9.69 12.20 -3.85
C ASP A 243 9.44 12.07 -5.36
N GLU A 244 10.11 11.16 -6.06
CA GLU A 244 9.83 10.89 -7.48
C GLU A 244 8.38 10.43 -7.70
N HIS A 245 7.80 9.65 -6.78
CA HIS A 245 6.37 9.29 -6.85
C HIS A 245 5.47 10.52 -6.70
N LEU A 246 5.80 11.42 -5.77
CA LEU A 246 5.04 12.65 -5.56
C LEU A 246 5.15 13.59 -6.77
N ALA A 247 6.34 13.73 -7.35
CA ALA A 247 6.56 14.46 -8.60
C ALA A 247 5.84 13.80 -9.79
N ALA A 248 5.67 12.48 -9.78
CA ALA A 248 4.86 11.75 -10.75
C ALA A 248 3.34 11.88 -10.51
N GLY A 249 2.93 12.54 -9.43
CA GLY A 249 1.54 12.85 -9.14
C GLY A 249 0.90 11.97 -8.08
N ALA A 250 1.65 11.20 -7.28
CA ALA A 250 1.12 10.65 -6.04
C ALA A 250 0.76 11.79 -5.06
N ASP A 251 -0.31 11.60 -4.29
CA ASP A 251 -0.65 12.50 -3.18
C ASP A 251 -0.02 12.03 -1.86
N HIS A 252 0.25 10.73 -1.78
CA HIS A 252 0.80 10.04 -0.60
C HIS A 252 1.72 8.90 -1.06
N VAL A 253 2.78 8.60 -0.31
CA VAL A 253 3.64 7.44 -0.57
C VAL A 253 3.77 6.60 0.70
N CYS A 254 3.42 5.31 0.59
CA CYS A 254 3.54 4.35 1.68
C CYS A 254 4.89 3.66 1.61
N ALA A 255 5.81 4.01 2.51
CA ALA A 255 7.12 3.36 2.57
C ALA A 255 7.00 1.98 3.26
N GLN A 256 7.39 0.91 2.57
CA GLN A 256 7.57 -0.41 3.15
C GLN A 256 9.06 -0.59 3.50
N VAL A 257 9.43 -0.30 4.75
CA VAL A 257 10.79 -0.48 5.24
C VAL A 257 11.08 -1.97 5.44
N ILE A 258 12.09 -2.47 4.73
CA ILE A 258 12.55 -3.85 4.82
C ILE A 258 13.80 -3.90 5.70
N THR A 259 13.74 -4.72 6.75
CA THR A 259 14.83 -4.94 7.69
C THR A 259 15.35 -6.37 7.62
N ALA A 260 16.61 -6.55 8.00
CA ALA A 260 17.22 -7.86 8.08
C ALA A 260 16.72 -8.63 9.32
N GLY A 261 16.22 -9.86 9.10
CA GLY A 261 15.82 -10.76 10.18
C GLY A 261 14.66 -10.24 11.03
N MET A 262 14.77 -10.37 12.35
CA MET A 262 13.76 -9.94 13.33
C MET A 262 14.02 -8.52 13.85
N ARG A 263 14.83 -7.73 13.17
CA ARG A 263 15.17 -6.36 13.61
C ARG A 263 13.96 -5.45 13.45
N GLU A 264 13.60 -4.78 14.55
CA GLU A 264 12.59 -3.72 14.51
C GLU A 264 13.07 -2.55 13.64
N PRO A 265 12.20 -1.93 12.83
CA PRO A 265 12.58 -0.88 11.90
C PRO A 265 12.59 0.50 12.55
N GLU A 266 12.48 0.63 13.88
CA GLU A 266 12.38 1.95 14.52
C GLU A 266 13.54 2.89 14.19
N GLU A 267 14.76 2.34 14.12
CA GLU A 267 15.95 3.10 13.73
C GLU A 267 15.87 3.53 12.26
N ASP A 268 15.49 2.62 11.37
CA ASP A 268 15.36 2.92 9.94
C ASP A 268 14.21 3.91 9.67
N LEU A 269 13.10 3.79 10.39
CA LEU A 269 11.99 4.74 10.36
C LEU A 269 12.43 6.13 10.83
N ALA A 270 13.21 6.24 11.90
CA ALA A 270 13.69 7.52 12.39
C ALA A 270 14.69 8.19 11.41
N ARG A 271 15.59 7.40 10.81
CA ARG A 271 16.51 7.88 9.78
C ARG A 271 15.76 8.35 8.53
N LEU A 272 14.76 7.58 8.09
CA LEU A 272 13.93 7.94 6.95
C LEU A 272 13.09 9.21 7.24
N ALA A 273 12.48 9.32 8.42
CA ALA A 273 11.73 10.49 8.84
C ALA A 273 12.59 11.77 8.78
N GLY A 274 13.82 11.70 9.32
CA GLY A 274 14.78 12.80 9.25
C GLY A 274 15.12 13.23 7.82
N ALA A 275 15.32 12.27 6.91
CA ALA A 275 15.60 12.57 5.50
C ALA A 275 14.38 13.12 4.73
N LEU A 276 13.16 12.72 5.12
CA LEU A 276 11.91 13.25 4.57
C LEU A 276 11.54 14.63 5.16
N GLY A 277 12.24 15.10 6.19
CA GLY A 277 11.93 16.35 6.88
C GLY A 277 10.59 16.31 7.61
N ILE A 278 10.18 15.13 8.09
CA ILE A 278 8.98 14.93 8.91
C ILE A 278 9.43 14.50 10.31
N GLY A 279 8.94 15.17 11.35
CA GLY A 279 9.39 14.97 12.74
C GLY A 279 9.67 16.29 13.46
#